data_AF-A0A7K1LM56-F1
#
_entry.id   AF-A0A7K1LM56-F1
#
_cell.length_a   1.000
_cell.length_b   1.000
_cell.length_c   1.000
_cell.angle_alpha   90.00
_cell.angle_beta   90.00
_cell.angle_gamma   90.00
#
_symmetry.space_group_name_H-M   'P 1'
#
loop_
_entity.id
_entity.type
_entity.pdbx_description
1 polymer ?
#
loop_
_entity_poly.entity_id
_entity_poly.type
_entity_poly.pdbx_seq_one_letter_code
_entity_poly.pdbx_strand_id
1 'polypeptide(L)'
;MPNSLTIAVDFDGTIVENRFPEIGKPILFAFESLKKLQNEGHRLILWTYRHGERLNEAVEFCEQHGIKFYAVNKSYPEEEFDNSISRKILADIFIDDRNIGGLKGWGEICQMLSIENPQKVKKKKKRTGLFGRF
;
A
#
# COMPACT_ATOMS: atom_id res chain seq x y z
N MET A 1 -3.62 -16.77 5.60
CA MET A 1 -3.25 -16.55 4.18
C MET A 1 -1.77 -16.23 4.11
N PRO A 2 -0.89 -17.17 3.73
CA PRO A 2 0.54 -17.07 4.07
C PRO A 2 1.36 -15.99 3.33
N ASN A 3 0.77 -15.01 2.63
CA ASN A 3 1.47 -13.89 1.99
C ASN A 3 0.69 -12.55 1.98
N SER A 4 -0.28 -12.35 2.88
CA SER A 4 -0.93 -11.04 3.02
C SER A 4 0.07 -10.03 3.60
N LEU A 5 0.12 -8.83 3.00
CA LEU A 5 0.96 -7.72 3.46
C LEU A 5 0.07 -6.59 3.98
N THR A 6 0.62 -5.82 4.91
CA THR A 6 0.12 -4.54 5.38
C THR A 6 0.90 -3.45 4.65
N ILE A 7 0.20 -2.65 3.85
CA ILE A 7 0.82 -1.67 2.95
C ILE A 7 0.34 -0.29 3.38
N ALA A 8 1.25 0.51 3.93
CA ALA A 8 1.02 1.93 4.19
C ALA A 8 1.17 2.73 2.89
N VAL A 9 0.16 3.52 2.56
CA VAL A 9 0.11 4.29 1.30
C VAL A 9 -0.13 5.75 1.64
N ASP A 10 0.80 6.61 1.24
CA ASP A 10 0.62 8.06 1.30
C ASP A 10 -0.49 8.53 0.34
N PHE A 11 -1.01 9.74 0.56
CA PHE A 11 -2.08 10.32 -0.25
C PHE A 11 -1.58 11.33 -1.29
N ASP A 12 -0.95 12.42 -0.84
CA ASP A 12 -0.63 13.60 -1.66
C ASP A 12 0.70 13.44 -2.39
N GLY A 13 0.65 13.29 -3.72
CA GLY A 13 1.80 12.92 -4.53
C GLY A 13 1.90 11.41 -4.78
N THR A 14 1.10 10.61 -4.05
CA THR A 14 1.12 9.15 -4.10
C THR A 14 -0.12 8.54 -4.73
N ILE A 15 -1.32 8.81 -4.19
CA ILE A 15 -2.60 8.37 -4.77
C ILE A 15 -3.13 9.43 -5.75
N VAL A 16 -2.98 10.70 -5.39
CA VAL A 16 -3.38 11.86 -6.17
C VAL A 16 -2.18 12.78 -6.40
N GLU A 17 -2.27 13.68 -7.38
CA GLU A 17 -1.30 14.77 -7.53
C GLU A 17 -1.20 15.59 -6.24
N ASN A 18 0.01 16.02 -5.86
CA ASN A 18 0.19 16.85 -4.68
C ASN A 18 -0.39 18.25 -4.91
N ARG A 19 -1.54 18.51 -4.28
CA ARG A 19 -2.31 19.76 -4.35
C ARG A 19 -2.79 20.21 -2.97
N PHE A 20 -2.16 19.75 -1.89
CA PHE A 20 -2.58 20.10 -0.53
C PHE A 20 -2.67 21.64 -0.37
N PRO A 21 -3.78 22.18 0.16
CA PRO A 21 -4.82 21.48 0.94
C PRO A 21 -5.98 20.88 0.11
N GLU A 22 -6.06 21.14 -1.18
CA GLU A 22 -7.05 20.53 -2.07
C GLU A 22 -6.69 19.07 -2.41
N ILE A 23 -7.65 18.32 -2.99
CA ILE A 23 -7.39 16.99 -3.54
C ILE A 23 -6.99 17.14 -5.01
N GLY A 24 -5.83 16.59 -5.37
CA GLY A 24 -5.35 16.57 -6.76
C GLY A 24 -6.07 15.54 -7.61
N LYS A 25 -5.72 15.48 -8.90
CA LYS A 25 -6.25 14.43 -9.78
C LYS A 25 -5.67 13.07 -9.40
N PRO A 26 -6.42 11.96 -9.56
CA PRO A 26 -5.87 10.62 -9.39
C PRO A 26 -4.62 10.42 -10.24
N ILE A 27 -3.57 9.85 -9.64
CA ILE A 27 -2.40 9.41 -10.39
C ILE A 27 -2.80 8.20 -11.24
N LEU A 28 -2.26 8.14 -12.45
CA LEU A 28 -2.57 7.09 -13.42
C LEU A 28 -2.40 5.68 -12.80
N PHE A 29 -3.47 4.88 -12.89
CA PHE A 29 -3.60 3.52 -12.35
C PHE A 29 -3.53 3.37 -10.82
N ALA A 30 -3.54 4.45 -10.04
CA ALA A 30 -3.46 4.36 -8.58
C ALA A 30 -4.60 3.51 -7.99
N PHE A 31 -5.84 3.84 -8.31
CA PHE A 31 -7.01 3.15 -7.75
C PHE A 31 -7.16 1.72 -8.26
N GLU A 32 -6.86 1.47 -9.54
CA GLU A 32 -6.87 0.12 -10.12
C GLU A 32 -5.85 -0.79 -9.42
N SER A 33 -4.64 -0.28 -9.21
CA SER A 33 -3.57 -1.00 -8.51
C SER A 33 -3.93 -1.28 -7.06
N LEU A 34 -4.45 -0.29 -6.34
CA LEU A 34 -4.87 -0.46 -4.95
C LEU A 34 -6.02 -1.49 -4.83
N LYS A 35 -7.03 -1.42 -5.70
CA LYS A 35 -8.13 -2.41 -5.74
C LYS A 35 -7.61 -3.82 -5.99
N LYS A 36 -6.70 -3.98 -6.95
CA LYS A 36 -6.07 -5.29 -7.21
C LYS A 36 -5.36 -5.82 -5.98
N LEU A 37 -4.58 -4.99 -5.29
CA LEU A 37 -3.89 -5.39 -4.07
C LEU A 37 -4.88 -5.78 -2.95
N GLN A 38 -5.98 -5.06 -2.77
CA GLN A 38 -7.03 -5.44 -1.81
C GLN A 38 -7.71 -6.76 -2.17
N ASN A 39 -8.03 -6.97 -3.44
CA ASN A 39 -8.66 -8.19 -3.93
C ASN A 39 -7.76 -9.42 -3.75
N GLU A 40 -6.43 -9.23 -3.75
CA GLU A 40 -5.45 -10.27 -3.43
C GLU A 40 -5.28 -10.51 -1.93
N GLY A 41 -6.00 -9.76 -1.09
CA GLY A 41 -6.05 -9.92 0.36
C GLY A 41 -5.04 -9.05 1.12
N HIS A 42 -4.34 -8.12 0.46
CA HIS A 42 -3.50 -7.15 1.15
C HIS A 42 -4.34 -6.15 1.94
N ARG A 43 -3.83 -5.71 3.09
CA ARG A 43 -4.44 -4.67 3.92
C ARG A 43 -3.78 -3.34 3.59
N LEU A 44 -4.58 -2.37 3.16
CA LEU A 44 -4.10 -1.02 2.88
C LEU A 44 -4.32 -0.13 4.10
N ILE A 45 -3.29 0.58 4.53
CA ILE A 45 -3.38 1.62 5.55
C ILE A 45 -3.18 2.95 4.83
N LEU A 46 -4.12 3.89 4.99
CA LEU A 46 -3.88 5.27 4.56
C LEU A 46 -2.89 5.89 5.54
N TRP A 47 -1.72 6.32 5.05
CA TRP A 47 -0.66 6.88 5.87
C TRP A 47 -0.29 8.28 5.36
N THR A 48 -1.03 9.28 5.83
CA THR A 48 -0.97 10.65 5.33
C THR A 48 -0.76 11.65 6.45
N TYR A 49 -0.09 12.76 6.13
CA TYR A 49 0.01 13.90 7.04
C TYR A 49 -1.32 14.68 7.20
N ARG A 50 -2.32 14.42 6.34
CA ARG A 50 -3.67 14.99 6.48
C ARG A 50 -4.26 14.61 7.85
N HIS A 51 -5.00 15.55 8.43
CA HIS A 51 -5.66 15.40 9.73
C HIS A 51 -7.00 16.16 9.73
N GLY A 52 -7.85 15.86 10.72
CA GLY A 52 -9.16 16.51 10.86
C GLY A 52 -10.03 16.39 9.61
N GLU A 53 -10.67 17.47 9.20
CA GLU A 53 -11.55 17.51 8.03
C GLU A 53 -10.85 17.08 6.74
N ARG A 54 -9.57 17.47 6.54
CA ARG A 54 -8.81 17.11 5.34
C ARG A 54 -8.51 15.62 5.25
N LEU A 55 -8.40 14.94 6.40
CA LEU A 55 -8.26 13.49 6.43
C LEU A 55 -9.58 12.83 6.04
N ASN A 56 -10.70 13.32 6.56
CA ASN A 56 -12.03 12.81 6.23
C ASN A 56 -12.32 12.95 4.73
N GLU A 57 -12.01 14.11 4.14
CA GLU A 57 -12.12 14.35 2.69
C GLU A 57 -11.29 13.33 1.88
N ALA A 58 -10.05 13.05 2.29
CA ALA A 58 -9.19 12.08 1.60
C ALA A 58 -9.72 10.65 1.70
N VAL A 59 -10.24 10.26 2.87
CA VAL A 59 -10.88 8.96 3.09
C VAL A 59 -12.12 8.83 2.20
N GLU A 60 -13.03 9.80 2.26
CA GLU A 60 -14.26 9.79 1.46
C GLU A 60 -13.98 9.78 -0.04
N PHE A 61 -13.00 10.57 -0.49
CA PHE A 61 -12.56 10.56 -1.88
C PHE A 61 -12.08 9.17 -2.33
N CYS A 62 -11.33 8.46 -1.49
CA CYS A 62 -10.90 7.10 -1.78
C CYS A 62 -12.08 6.11 -1.78
N GLU A 63 -13.02 6.25 -0.87
CA GLU A 63 -14.22 5.41 -0.81
C GLU A 63 -15.12 5.58 -2.04
N GLN A 64 -15.30 6.82 -2.52
CA GLN A 64 -16.01 7.11 -3.78
C GLN A 64 -15.33 6.47 -4.99
N HIS A 65 -14.01 6.29 -4.93
CA HIS A 65 -13.24 5.55 -5.92
C HIS A 65 -13.17 4.04 -5.65
N GLY A 66 -13.88 3.53 -4.63
CA GLY A 66 -13.99 2.11 -4.32
C GLY A 66 -12.81 1.52 -3.55
N ILE A 67 -12.07 2.34 -2.80
CA ILE A 67 -11.04 1.89 -1.85
C ILE A 67 -11.52 2.13 -0.43
N LYS A 68 -11.51 1.07 0.38
CA LYS A 68 -11.75 1.16 1.83
C LYS A 68 -10.49 0.73 2.57
N PHE A 69 -9.89 1.61 3.34
CA PHE A 69 -8.67 1.29 4.07
C PHE A 69 -8.95 0.37 5.26
N TYR A 70 -8.01 -0.51 5.56
CA TYR A 70 -7.99 -1.32 6.78
C TYR A 70 -7.84 -0.44 8.01
N ALA A 71 -6.98 0.57 7.95
CA ALA A 71 -6.83 1.57 8.99
C ALA A 71 -6.38 2.90 8.38
N VAL A 72 -6.56 3.99 9.11
CA VAL A 72 -6.18 5.35 8.68
C VAL A 72 -5.29 5.96 9.75
N ASN A 73 -4.05 6.29 9.40
CA ASN A 73 -3.02 6.82 10.30
C ASN A 73 -2.79 5.98 11.57
N LYS A 74 -3.02 4.66 11.47
CA LYS A 74 -2.94 3.68 12.56
C LYS A 74 -2.39 2.36 12.04
N SER A 75 -1.72 1.60 12.90
CA SER A 75 -1.23 0.24 12.59
C SER A 75 -2.37 -0.78 12.43
N TYR A 76 -3.51 -0.55 13.09
CA TYR A 76 -4.73 -1.37 13.04
C TYR A 76 -5.97 -0.51 13.40
N PRO A 77 -7.21 -0.92 13.04
CA PRO A 77 -8.39 -0.05 13.13
C PRO A 77 -8.64 0.51 14.54
N GLU A 78 -8.47 -0.34 15.55
CA GLU A 78 -8.74 -0.04 16.96
C GLU A 78 -7.53 0.57 17.70
N GLU A 79 -6.44 0.93 17.01
CA GLU A 79 -5.27 1.52 17.67
C GLU A 79 -5.63 2.87 18.29
N GLU A 80 -5.39 3.02 19.59
CA GLU A 80 -5.47 4.29 20.31
C GLU A 80 -4.07 4.87 20.45
N PHE A 81 -3.87 6.08 19.95
CA PHE A 81 -2.58 6.75 20.03
C PHE A 81 -2.49 7.64 21.26
N ASP A 82 -1.46 7.40 22.06
CA ASP A 82 -1.01 8.27 23.14
C ASP A 82 0.52 8.40 23.14
N ASN A 83 1.07 9.15 24.09
CA ASN A 83 2.52 9.36 24.19
C ASN A 83 3.29 8.14 24.73
N SER A 84 2.62 7.03 25.04
CA SER A 84 3.27 5.79 25.50
C SER A 84 3.66 4.87 24.34
N ILE A 85 3.14 5.11 23.14
CA ILE A 85 3.43 4.32 21.94
C ILE A 85 4.17 5.13 20.86
N SER A 86 4.79 4.42 19.91
CA SER A 86 5.48 5.04 18.77
C SER A 86 4.48 5.74 17.84
N ARG A 87 4.79 6.98 17.44
CA ARG A 87 4.05 7.71 16.39
C ARG A 87 4.14 7.02 15.01
N LYS A 88 5.20 6.27 14.74
CA LYS A 88 5.36 5.52 13.48
C LYS A 88 4.49 4.27 13.52
N ILE A 89 3.63 4.11 12.51
CA ILE A 89 2.80 2.91 12.33
C ILE A 89 3.63 1.69 11.92
N LEU A 90 3.09 0.51 12.20
CA LEU A 90 3.64 -0.76 11.75
C LEU A 90 3.02 -1.17 10.41
N ALA A 91 3.86 -1.30 9.38
CA ALA A 91 3.49 -1.84 8.06
C ALA A 91 4.65 -2.63 7.46
N ASP A 92 4.35 -3.58 6.57
CA ASP A 92 5.35 -4.37 5.85
C ASP A 92 6.00 -3.56 4.72
N ILE A 93 5.23 -2.70 4.07
CA ILE A 93 5.63 -1.85 2.95
C ILE A 93 5.11 -0.43 3.15
N PHE A 94 5.91 0.57 2.78
CA PHE A 94 5.52 1.98 2.70
C PHE A 94 5.64 2.45 1.25
N ILE A 95 4.55 2.97 0.69
CA ILE A 95 4.47 3.58 -0.64
C ILE A 95 4.26 5.08 -0.45
N ASP A 96 5.22 5.87 -0.88
CA ASP A 96 5.30 7.30 -0.61
C ASP A 96 6.12 7.98 -1.72
N ASP A 97 5.67 9.14 -2.20
CA ASP A 97 6.33 9.90 -3.26
C ASP A 97 7.68 10.47 -2.84
N ARG A 98 7.89 10.61 -1.52
CA ARG A 98 9.13 11.13 -0.91
C ARG A 98 10.13 10.04 -0.55
N ASN A 99 9.85 8.78 -0.88
CA ASN A 99 10.84 7.72 -0.74
C ASN A 99 12.11 8.04 -1.55
N ILE A 100 13.28 7.59 -1.07
CA ILE A 100 14.54 7.75 -1.80
C ILE A 100 14.42 7.05 -3.16
N GLY A 101 14.58 7.81 -4.25
CA GLY A 101 14.36 7.33 -5.63
C GLY A 101 12.98 7.65 -6.20
N GLY A 102 12.10 8.30 -5.43
CA GLY A 102 10.77 8.74 -5.85
C GLY A 102 9.75 7.60 -5.97
N LEU A 103 8.53 7.98 -6.36
CA LEU A 103 7.45 7.03 -6.63
C LEU A 103 7.65 6.31 -7.96
N LYS A 104 7.57 4.98 -7.94
CA LYS A 104 7.45 4.17 -9.14
C LYS A 104 6.04 4.30 -9.73
N GLY A 105 5.90 4.06 -11.03
CA GLY A 105 4.56 3.98 -11.63
C GLY A 105 3.70 2.91 -10.96
N TRP A 106 2.41 3.19 -10.75
CA TRP A 106 1.50 2.28 -10.05
C TRP A 106 1.38 0.89 -10.67
N GLY A 107 1.57 0.76 -11.99
CA GLY A 107 1.63 -0.54 -12.65
C GLY A 107 2.84 -1.39 -12.21
N GLU A 108 4.02 -0.76 -12.06
CA GLU A 108 5.23 -1.42 -11.56
C GLU A 108 5.07 -1.83 -10.10
N ILE A 109 4.56 -0.91 -9.26
CA ILE A 109 4.27 -1.16 -7.85
C ILE A 109 3.32 -2.37 -7.70
N CYS A 110 2.20 -2.37 -8.43
CA CYS A 110 1.23 -3.44 -8.37
C CYS A 110 1.83 -4.78 -8.80
N GLN A 111 2.62 -4.80 -9.89
CA GLN A 111 3.29 -6.01 -10.35
C GLN A 111 4.29 -6.55 -9.32
N MET A 112 5.06 -5.69 -8.65
CA MET A 112 6.03 -6.09 -7.63
C MET A 112 5.37 -6.74 -6.42
N LEU A 113 4.25 -6.17 -5.98
CA LEU A 113 3.55 -6.58 -4.76
C LEU A 113 2.58 -7.74 -4.99
N SER A 114 1.99 -7.85 -6.18
CA SER A 114 0.98 -8.86 -6.51
C SER A 114 1.45 -10.29 -6.23
N ILE A 115 0.55 -11.10 -5.68
CA ILE A 115 0.73 -12.52 -5.40
C ILE A 115 0.81 -13.33 -6.71
N GLU A 116 0.11 -12.87 -7.75
CA GLU A 116 0.08 -13.49 -9.08
C GLU A 116 1.35 -13.25 -9.90
N ASN A 117 2.37 -12.60 -9.33
CA ASN A 117 3.58 -12.25 -10.06
C ASN A 117 4.26 -13.51 -10.66
N PRO A 118 4.31 -13.63 -12.01
CA PRO A 118 4.87 -14.81 -12.69
C PRO A 118 6.34 -15.07 -12.34
N GLN A 119 7.08 -14.06 -11.90
CA GLN A 119 8.48 -14.22 -11.50
C GLN A 119 8.64 -14.93 -10.14
N LYS A 120 7.69 -14.79 -9.21
CA LYS A 120 7.67 -15.58 -7.95
C LYS A 120 7.37 -17.06 -8.24
N VAL A 121 6.50 -17.33 -9.22
CA VAL A 121 6.18 -18.70 -9.67
C VAL A 121 7.40 -19.40 -10.29
N LYS A 122 8.23 -18.68 -11.06
CA LYS A 122 9.45 -19.23 -11.67
C LYS A 122 10.54 -19.58 -10.65
N LYS A 123 10.70 -18.83 -9.54
CA LYS A 123 11.71 -19.14 -8.51
C LYS A 123 11.41 -20.42 -7.71
N LYS A 124 10.13 -20.78 -7.52
CA LYS A 124 9.74 -22.01 -6.78
C LYS A 124 10.03 -23.32 -7.53
N LYS A 125 10.27 -23.29 -8.86
CA LYS A 125 10.50 -24.52 -9.67
C LYS A 125 11.94 -25.02 -9.74
N LYS A 126 12.91 -24.42 -9.04
CA LYS A 126 14.27 -25.00 -8.91
C LYS A 126 14.37 -25.88 -7.65
N ARG A 127 13.69 -27.03 -7.65
CA ARG A 127 14.17 -28.21 -6.90
C ARG A 127 14.99 -29.05 -7.87
N THR A 128 16.27 -28.72 -8.01
CA THR A 128 17.22 -29.63 -8.65
C THR A 128 17.39 -30.83 -7.74
N GLY A 129 16.91 -31.98 -8.22
CA GLY A 129 16.89 -33.23 -7.51
C GLY A 129 18.27 -33.74 -7.12
N LEU A 130 18.26 -34.60 -6.11
CA LEU A 130 19.32 -35.58 -5.86
C LEU A 130 19.71 -36.25 -7.19
N PHE A 131 20.94 -36.05 -7.63
CA PHE A 131 21.62 -37.01 -8.47
C PHE A 131 22.93 -37.41 -7.77
N GLY A 132 23.10 -38.73 -7.69
CA GLY A 132 23.97 -39.47 -6.79
C GLY A 132 25.41 -38.97 -6.74
N ARG A 133 25.92 -38.94 -5.51
CA ARG A 133 27.34 -39.12 -5.24
C ARG A 133 27.47 -40.46 -4.53
N PHE A 134 28.21 -41.35 -5.18
CA PHE A 134 28.64 -42.68 -4.74
C PHE A 134 27.61 -43.81 -4.90
#